data_AF-A0A9P6LTF6-F1
#
_entry.id   AF-A0A9P6LTF6-F1
#
_cell.length_a   1.000
_cell.length_b   1.000
_cell.length_c   1.000
_cell.angle_alpha   90.00
_cell.angle_beta   90.00
_cell.angle_gamma   90.00
#
_symmetry.space_group_name_H-M   'P 1'
#
loop_
_entity.id
_entity.type
_entity.pdbx_description
1 polymer ?
#
loop_
_entity_poly.entity_id
_entity_poly.type
_entity_poly.pdbx_seq_one_letter_code
_entity_poly.pdbx_strand_id
1 'polypeptide(L)' 'MKNANDALKGRVLEISLADLNKNEEYSFRKIKLRVDEVQGKNCLTNFHGMDMTSDKLRSMVRKWQ' A
#
# COMPACT_ATOMS: atom_id res chain seq x y z
N MET A 1 -0.45 26.94 15.52
CA MET A 1 -1.54 25.95 15.34
C MET A 1 -1.06 24.94 14.30
N LYS A 2 -0.94 23.64 14.63
CA LYS A 2 -0.52 22.63 13.63
C LYS A 2 -1.70 22.37 12.69
N ASN A 3 -1.50 22.57 11.40
CA ASN A 3 -2.51 22.28 10.38
C ASN A 3 -2.67 20.76 10.24
N ALA A 4 -3.91 20.26 10.32
CA ALA A 4 -4.18 18.84 10.16
C ALA A 4 -3.77 18.31 8.79
N ASN A 5 -3.84 19.15 7.75
CA ASN A 5 -3.46 18.79 6.39
C ASN A 5 -1.97 18.45 6.29
N ASP A 6 -1.10 19.20 6.97
CA ASP A 6 0.34 18.98 6.95
C ASP A 6 0.72 17.69 7.69
N ALA A 7 -0.10 17.27 8.65
CA ALA A 7 0.09 16.01 9.37
C ALA A 7 -0.39 14.78 8.58
N LEU A 8 -1.29 14.96 7.60
CA LEU A 8 -1.83 13.89 6.75
C LEU A 8 -1.01 13.70 5.46
N LYS A 9 -0.56 14.80 4.85
CA LYS A 9 0.30 14.75 3.66
C LYS A 9 1.60 14.01 3.97
N GLY A 10 2.04 13.18 3.03
CA GLY A 10 3.26 12.39 3.16
C GLY A 10 3.11 11.08 3.93
N ARG A 11 1.95 10.79 4.53
CA ARG A 11 1.68 9.47 5.11
C ARG A 11 1.66 8.42 4.01
N VAL A 12 2.26 7.27 4.29
CA VAL A 12 2.27 6.11 3.41
C VAL A 12 1.38 5.03 4.03
N LEU A 13 0.41 4.57 3.25
CA LEU A 13 -0.54 3.52 3.59
C LEU A 13 -0.12 2.26 2.85
N GLU A 14 -0.12 1.11 3.54
CA GLU A 14 0.10 -0.20 2.92
C GLU A 14 -1.22 -0.95 2.87
N ILE A 15 -1.63 -1.39 1.68
CA ILE A 15 -2.91 -2.05 1.42
C ILE A 15 -2.68 -3.24 0.49
N SER A 16 -3.48 -4.30 0.62
CA SER A 16 -3.44 -5.44 -0.32
C SER A 16 -3.99 -5.05 -1.69
N LEU A 17 -3.34 -5.48 -2.78
CA LEU A 17 -3.84 -5.27 -4.14
C LEU A 17 -5.16 -6.03 -4.38
N ALA A 18 -5.38 -7.13 -3.67
CA ALA A 18 -6.65 -7.87 -3.75
C ALA A 18 -7.83 -7.01 -3.32
N ASP A 19 -7.68 -6.18 -2.28
CA ASP A 19 -8.75 -5.32 -1.79
C ASP A 19 -9.07 -4.19 -2.77
N LEU A 20 -8.04 -3.66 -3.46
CA LEU A 20 -8.20 -2.61 -4.45
C LEU A 20 -8.85 -3.11 -5.75
N ASN A 21 -8.42 -4.28 -6.24
CA ASN A 21 -8.88 -4.84 -7.52
C ASN A 21 -9.96 -5.92 -7.38
N LYS A 22 -10.39 -6.25 -6.16
CA LYS A 22 -11.35 -7.33 -5.83
C LYS A 22 -10.97 -8.68 -6.46
N ASN A 23 -9.66 -8.97 -6.50
CA ASN A 23 -9.14 -10.23 -7.04
C ASN A 23 -8.20 -10.88 -6.01
N GLU A 24 -8.65 -11.99 -5.45
CA GLU A 24 -7.95 -12.73 -4.39
C GLU A 24 -6.60 -13.32 -4.83
N GLU A 25 -6.39 -13.54 -6.14
CA GLU A 25 -5.11 -14.02 -6.65
C GLU A 25 -3.97 -13.04 -6.35
N TYR A 26 -4.28 -11.75 -6.18
CA TYR A 26 -3.31 -10.70 -5.87
C TYR A 26 -3.19 -10.40 -4.37
N SER A 27 -3.73 -11.27 -3.50
CA SER A 27 -3.70 -11.10 -2.03
C SER A 27 -2.30 -10.99 -1.43
N PHE A 28 -1.31 -11.62 -2.07
CA PHE A 28 0.08 -11.55 -1.65
C PHE A 28 0.81 -10.26 -2.06
N ARG A 29 0.21 -9.43 -2.93
CA ARG A 29 0.83 -8.18 -3.40
C ARG A 29 0.34 -7.04 -2.54
N LYS A 30 1.27 -6.31 -1.94
CA LYS A 30 1.00 -5.12 -1.14
C LYS A 30 1.37 -3.87 -1.93
N ILE A 31 0.48 -2.88 -1.93
CA ILE A 31 0.71 -1.56 -2.53
C ILE A 31 0.94 -0.55 -1.42
N LYS A 32 1.96 0.30 -1.60
CA LYS A 32 2.21 1.47 -0.78
C LYS A 32 1.66 2.70 -1.50
N LEU A 33 0.74 3.40 -0.89
CA LEU A 33 0.11 4.61 -1.39
C LEU A 33 0.47 5.79 -0.49
N ARG A 34 1.02 6.86 -1.06
CA ARG A 34 1.35 8.09 -0.32
C ARG A 34 0.24 9.12 -0.48
N VAL A 35 -0.15 9.79 0.60
CA VAL A 35 -1.09 10.92 0.55
C VAL A 35 -0.36 12.15 0.01
N ASP A 36 -0.74 12.63 -1.18
CA ASP A 36 -0.16 13.82 -1.81
C ASP A 36 -1.03 15.05 -1.55
N GLU A 37 -2.35 14.90 -1.59
CA GLU A 37 -3.31 15.99 -1.41
C GLU A 37 -4.48 15.60 -0.50
N VAL A 38 -5.05 16.58 0.19
CA VAL A 38 -6.25 16.43 1.03
C VAL A 38 -7.29 17.42 0.53
N GLN A 39 -8.41 16.89 0.05
CA GLN A 39 -9.53 17.66 -0.48
C GLN A 39 -10.77 17.46 0.41
N GLY A 40 -11.08 18.45 1.23
CA GLY A 40 -12.16 18.36 2.21
C GLY A 40 -11.93 17.19 3.18
N LYS A 41 -12.72 16.12 3.02
CA LYS A 41 -12.60 14.88 3.82
C LYS A 41 -11.86 13.74 3.11
N ASN A 42 -11.50 13.91 1.84
CA ASN A 42 -10.88 12.88 1.02
C ASN A 42 -9.36 13.07 0.96
N CYS A 43 -8.61 11.98 1.03
CA CYS A 43 -7.17 11.97 0.80
C CYS A 43 -6.89 11.42 -0.60
N LEU A 44 -6.27 12.21 -1.46
CA LEU A 44 -5.80 11.77 -2.76
C LEU A 44 -4.42 11.15 -2.60
N THR A 45 -4.32 9.88 -2.98
CA THR A 45 -3.10 9.10 -2.81
C THR A 45 -2.49 8.73 -4.14
N ASN A 46 -1.16 8.67 -4.18
CA ASN A 46 -0.41 8.27 -5.34
C ASN A 46 0.42 6.99 -5.06
N PHE A 47 0.82 6.29 -6.11
CA PHE A 47 1.66 5.11 -6.00
C PHE A 47 3.04 5.47 -5.42
N HIS A 48 3.42 4.80 -4.33
CA HIS A 48 4.71 4.98 -3.68
C HIS A 48 5.61 3.75 -3.83
N GLY A 49 5.03 2.56 -3.92
CA GLY A 49 5.79 1.31 -4.12
C GLY A 49 4.91 0.07 -4.05
N MET A 50 5.53 -1.08 -4.29
CA MET A 50 4.90 -2.39 -4.19
C MET A 50 5.84 -3.35 -3.45
N ASP A 51 5.27 -4.26 -2.68
CA ASP A 51 5.99 -5.32 -1.98
C ASP A 51 5.17 -6.63 -2.02
N MET A 52 5.78 -7.74 -1.63
CA MET A 52 5.09 -9.02 -1.44
C MET A 52 4.96 -9.37 0.04
N THR A 53 3.94 -10.16 0.39
CA THR A 53 3.82 -10.70 1.74
C THR A 53 4.96 -11.67 2.03
N SER A 54 5.46 -11.68 3.28
CA SER A 54 6.64 -12.47 3.65
C SER A 54 6.39 -13.97 3.55
N ASP A 55 5.17 -14.43 3.79
CA ASP A 55 4.74 -15.82 3.60
C ASP A 55 4.86 -16.24 2.13
N LYS A 56 4.41 -15.40 1.19
CA LYS A 56 4.54 -15.68 -0.24
C LYS A 56 6.00 -15.72 -0.66
N LEU A 57 6.80 -14.73 -0.25
CA LEU A 57 8.23 -14.68 -0.56
C LEU A 57 8.95 -15.94 -0.08
N ARG A 58 8.68 -16.39 1.15
CA ARG A 58 9.27 -17.61 1.72
C ARG A 58 8.77 -18.88 1.04
N SER A 59 7.54 -18.91 0.54
CA SER A 59 6.99 -20.06 -0.19
C SER A 59 7.65 -20.30 -1.56
N MET A 60 8.19 -19.24 -2.17
CA MET A 60 8.83 -19.32 -3.49
C MET A 60 10.26 -19.85 -3.42
N VAL A 61 10.95 -19.63 -2.30
CA VAL A 61 12.32 -20.10 -2.11
C VAL A 61 12.30 -21.58 -1.72
N ARG A 62 12.94 -22.43 -2.54
CA ARG A 62 13.09 -23.87 -2.28
C ARG A 62 14.57 -24.23 -2.23
N LYS A 63 14.91 -25.24 -1.43
CA LYS A 63 16.32 -25.60 -1.12
C LYS A 63 17.11 -26.16 -2.31
N TRP A 64 16.43 -26.79 -3.27
CA TRP A 64 17.05 -27.51 -4.38
C TRP A 64 16.55 -27.01 -5.74
N GLN A 65 16.19 -25.73 -5.78
CA GLN A 65 15.99 -24.96 -7.00
C GLN A 65 17.06 -23.88 -7.09
#